data_AF-A0A955K824-F1
#
_entry.id   AF-A0A955K824-F1
#
_cell.length_a   1.000
_cell.length_b   1.000
_cell.length_c   1.000
_cell.angle_alpha   90.00
_cell.angle_beta   90.00
_cell.angle_gamma   90.00
#
_symmetry.space_group_name_H-M   'P 1'
#
loop_
_entity.id
_entity.type
_entity.pdbx_description
1 polymer ?
#
loop_
_entity_poly.entity_id
_entity_poly.type
_entity_poly.pdbx_seq_one_letter_code
_entity_poly.pdbx_strand_id
1 'polypeptide(L)'
;IIVSKHGINGTLGGEVAQLKDYIKEMNLTFFKGITYKWSDGGADDFPRLSVKHRPELVAFGAPDEIKVTEKGVVGGGKHIKPADLHKLVEERGEDVVFFDGRNAYEAQIGKFKNAVIPNVRTSHDFIKDLEDPKYEAIKDKPVVSYCTGGIRCEALSALMKNRGFKEVYQIDGGIVKYGEKFADDGLWEGSLYIFDKRMNMTFSDKAKTIGKCSKCGGKTSNFENCAYKPCNNLVLMCEACHAKDDTCKPECLEKLAVYTGK
;
A
#
# COMPACT_ATOMS: atom_id res chain seq x y z
N ILE A 1 -3.43 -0.71 -15.49
CA ILE A 1 -4.89 -0.55 -15.32
C ILE A 1 -5.53 -1.91 -15.09
N ILE A 2 -6.39 -2.01 -14.08
CA ILE A 2 -7.23 -3.15 -13.77
C ILE A 2 -8.68 -2.71 -13.96
N VAL A 3 -9.46 -3.53 -14.66
CA VAL A 3 -10.91 -3.35 -14.86
C VAL A 3 -11.62 -4.57 -14.28
N SER A 4 -12.70 -4.35 -13.55
CA SER A 4 -13.55 -5.41 -13.00
C SER A 4 -15.01 -4.94 -12.97
N LYS A 5 -15.92 -5.84 -12.58
CA LYS A 5 -17.31 -5.46 -12.27
C LYS A 5 -17.43 -4.38 -11.19
N HIS A 6 -16.40 -4.17 -10.36
CA HIS A 6 -16.36 -3.14 -9.31
C HIS A 6 -15.91 -1.77 -9.84
N GLY A 7 -15.41 -1.66 -11.08
CA GLY A 7 -14.94 -0.41 -11.67
C GLY A 7 -13.52 -0.49 -12.26
N ILE A 8 -12.74 0.57 -12.07
CA ILE A 8 -11.36 0.72 -12.60
C ILE A 8 -10.37 1.13 -11.52
N ASN A 9 -9.14 0.62 -11.59
CA ASN A 9 -8.01 1.05 -10.76
C ASN A 9 -6.73 1.05 -11.59
N GLY A 10 -5.85 2.02 -11.41
CA GLY A 10 -4.58 2.01 -12.12
C GLY A 10 -3.69 3.19 -11.79
N THR A 11 -2.42 3.01 -12.16
CA THR A 11 -1.40 4.04 -12.19
C THR A 11 -0.81 4.07 -13.59
N LEU A 12 -0.59 5.27 -14.11
CA LEU A 12 0.02 5.53 -15.41
C LEU A 12 1.15 6.55 -15.19
N GLY A 13 2.27 6.36 -15.86
CA GLY A 13 3.34 7.35 -15.95
C GLY A 13 3.55 7.75 -17.41
N GLY A 14 3.90 9.01 -17.62
CA GLY A 14 4.05 9.61 -18.93
C GLY A 14 4.11 11.12 -18.86
N GLU A 15 4.21 11.78 -20.00
CA GLU A 15 4.21 13.23 -20.08
C GLU A 15 2.90 13.80 -19.54
N VAL A 16 2.97 14.91 -18.81
CA VAL A 16 1.78 15.53 -18.18
C VAL A 16 0.68 15.82 -19.20
N ALA A 17 1.06 16.23 -20.41
CA ALA A 17 0.11 16.46 -21.50
C ALA A 17 -0.66 15.18 -21.88
N GLN A 18 0.04 14.06 -22.06
CA GLN A 18 -0.56 12.77 -22.40
C GLN A 18 -1.47 12.24 -21.29
N LEU A 19 -1.07 12.44 -20.03
CA LEU A 19 -1.89 12.05 -18.88
C LEU A 19 -3.15 12.92 -18.77
N LYS A 20 -3.08 14.21 -19.10
CA LYS A 20 -4.27 15.09 -19.20
C LYS A 20 -5.20 14.67 -20.34
N ASP A 21 -4.67 14.27 -21.47
CA ASP A 21 -5.47 13.73 -22.59
C ASP A 21 -6.20 12.45 -22.16
N TYR A 22 -5.51 11.53 -21.46
CA TYR A 22 -6.15 10.35 -20.88
C TYR A 22 -7.30 10.73 -19.93
N ILE A 23 -7.09 11.70 -19.02
CA ILE A 23 -8.14 12.18 -18.11
C ILE A 23 -9.33 12.75 -18.87
N LYS A 24 -9.08 13.51 -19.96
CA LYS A 24 -10.12 14.07 -20.81
C LYS A 24 -10.97 12.97 -21.43
N GLU A 25 -10.35 11.95 -22.03
CA GLU A 25 -11.05 10.81 -22.62
C GLU A 25 -11.87 10.04 -21.58
N MET A 26 -11.28 9.78 -20.41
CA MET A 26 -11.99 9.09 -19.32
C MET A 26 -13.22 9.87 -18.84
N ASN A 27 -13.17 11.20 -18.84
CA ASN A 27 -14.30 12.06 -18.47
C ASN A 27 -15.45 12.08 -19.48
N LEU A 28 -15.26 11.53 -20.69
CA LEU A 28 -16.32 11.30 -21.68
C LEU A 28 -17.04 9.96 -21.46
N THR A 29 -16.53 9.12 -20.55
CA THR A 29 -17.11 7.79 -20.24
C THR A 29 -17.93 7.83 -18.95
N PHE A 30 -18.47 6.67 -18.55
CA PHE A 30 -19.11 6.47 -17.26
C PHE A 30 -18.15 6.62 -16.05
N PHE A 31 -16.84 6.79 -16.28
CA PHE A 31 -15.85 7.12 -15.26
C PHE A 31 -15.66 8.64 -15.06
N LYS A 32 -16.58 9.47 -15.56
CA LYS A 32 -16.55 10.91 -15.31
C LYS A 32 -16.48 11.20 -13.80
N GLY A 33 -15.52 12.04 -13.42
CA GLY A 33 -15.37 12.49 -12.03
C GLY A 33 -14.61 11.53 -11.11
N ILE A 34 -13.95 10.48 -11.64
CA ILE A 34 -13.01 9.70 -10.83
C ILE A 34 -11.87 10.57 -10.31
N THR A 35 -11.35 10.21 -9.13
CA THR A 35 -10.25 10.94 -8.50
C THR A 35 -8.92 10.52 -9.13
N TYR A 36 -8.16 11.49 -9.63
CA TYR A 36 -6.78 11.31 -10.08
C TYR A 36 -5.83 11.88 -9.03
N LYS A 37 -4.72 11.18 -8.80
CA LYS A 37 -3.64 11.61 -7.91
C LYS A 37 -2.36 11.71 -8.71
N TRP A 38 -1.56 12.72 -8.40
CA TRP A 38 -0.32 13.01 -9.10
C TRP A 38 0.86 12.75 -8.19
N SER A 39 1.95 12.28 -8.77
CA SER A 39 3.22 12.05 -8.14
C SER A 39 4.29 12.36 -9.19
N ASP A 40 5.48 12.73 -8.74
CA ASP A 40 6.66 12.73 -9.60
C ASP A 40 6.90 11.33 -10.18
N GLY A 41 7.66 11.22 -11.26
CA GLY A 41 7.87 9.99 -12.03
C GLY A 41 7.54 10.18 -13.51
N GLY A 42 7.84 9.17 -14.33
CA GLY A 42 7.71 9.26 -15.78
C GLY A 42 7.33 7.95 -16.46
N ALA A 43 7.33 7.97 -17.80
CA ALA A 43 7.07 6.77 -18.60
C ALA A 43 8.07 5.64 -18.28
N ASP A 44 9.30 5.99 -17.96
CA ASP A 44 10.36 5.02 -17.65
C ASP A 44 10.06 4.16 -16.42
N ASP A 45 9.26 4.67 -15.48
CA ASP A 45 8.83 3.93 -14.29
C ASP A 45 7.78 2.85 -14.59
N PHE A 46 7.16 2.93 -15.78
CA PHE A 46 6.12 2.01 -16.26
C PHE A 46 6.52 1.43 -17.61
N PRO A 47 7.22 0.27 -17.65
CA PRO A 47 7.88 -0.23 -18.86
C PRO A 47 6.94 -0.55 -20.02
N ARG A 48 5.63 -0.68 -19.76
CA ARG A 48 4.59 -0.90 -20.78
C ARG A 48 3.21 -0.58 -20.23
N LEU A 49 2.29 -0.23 -21.14
CA LEU A 49 0.87 -0.25 -20.84
C LEU A 49 0.41 -1.70 -20.57
N SER A 50 -0.30 -1.90 -19.48
CA SER A 50 -0.96 -3.17 -19.17
C SER A 50 -2.37 -2.93 -18.67
N VAL A 51 -3.34 -3.44 -19.41
CA VAL A 51 -4.75 -3.45 -19.05
C VAL A 51 -5.16 -4.89 -18.76
N LYS A 52 -5.76 -5.13 -17.60
CA LYS A 52 -6.12 -6.47 -17.12
C LYS A 52 -7.56 -6.50 -16.67
N HIS A 53 -8.35 -7.41 -17.21
CA HIS A 53 -9.66 -7.77 -16.65
C HIS A 53 -9.48 -8.71 -15.46
N ARG A 54 -10.10 -8.41 -14.32
CA ARG A 54 -10.04 -9.21 -13.09
C ARG A 54 -11.40 -9.30 -12.41
N PRO A 55 -11.68 -10.35 -11.61
CA PRO A 55 -12.92 -10.44 -10.84
C PRO A 55 -13.09 -9.30 -9.82
N GLU A 56 -11.98 -8.84 -9.23
CA GLU A 56 -11.94 -7.79 -8.21
C GLU A 56 -10.88 -6.72 -8.57
N LEU A 57 -11.12 -5.45 -8.20
CA LEU A 57 -10.12 -4.37 -8.32
C LEU A 57 -8.93 -4.57 -7.39
N VAL A 58 -9.20 -5.08 -6.19
CA VAL A 58 -8.22 -5.52 -5.21
C VAL A 58 -8.65 -6.92 -4.81
N ALA A 59 -7.81 -7.90 -5.08
CA ALA A 59 -8.14 -9.29 -4.84
C ALA A 59 -7.95 -9.64 -3.36
N PHE A 60 -9.02 -9.54 -2.58
CA PHE A 60 -9.10 -10.07 -1.21
C PHE A 60 -9.54 -11.54 -1.21
N GLY A 61 -10.07 -12.06 -2.33
CA GLY A 61 -10.55 -13.44 -2.40
C GLY A 61 -11.90 -13.65 -1.71
N ALA A 62 -12.60 -12.56 -1.40
CA ALA A 62 -13.94 -12.58 -0.82
C ALA A 62 -14.91 -11.72 -1.65
N PRO A 63 -15.06 -12.02 -2.97
CA PRO A 63 -15.85 -11.20 -3.89
C PRO A 63 -17.34 -11.13 -3.54
N ASP A 64 -17.83 -12.06 -2.72
CA ASP A 64 -19.22 -12.14 -2.27
C ASP A 64 -19.44 -11.49 -0.89
N GLU A 65 -18.37 -11.23 -0.12
CA GLU A 65 -18.45 -10.47 1.15
C GLU A 65 -18.49 -8.95 0.91
N ILE A 66 -18.02 -8.50 -0.25
CA ILE A 66 -17.89 -7.07 -0.58
C ILE A 66 -18.95 -6.70 -1.60
N LYS A 67 -19.92 -5.88 -1.16
CA LYS A 67 -20.93 -5.31 -2.06
C LYS A 67 -20.47 -3.96 -2.59
N VAL A 68 -20.37 -3.84 -3.91
CA VAL A 68 -20.03 -2.58 -4.60
C VAL A 68 -21.25 -2.06 -5.36
N THR A 69 -21.54 -0.77 -5.20
CA THR A 69 -22.60 -0.05 -5.92
C THR A 69 -21.99 1.13 -6.68
N GLU A 70 -22.81 1.88 -7.41
CA GLU A 70 -22.38 3.13 -8.06
C GLU A 70 -21.81 4.17 -7.08
N LYS A 71 -22.17 4.07 -5.79
CA LYS A 71 -21.67 4.94 -4.71
C LYS A 71 -20.39 4.40 -4.03
N GLY A 72 -19.84 3.28 -4.51
CA GLY A 72 -18.67 2.60 -3.93
C GLY A 72 -19.03 1.39 -3.08
N VAL A 73 -18.09 0.98 -2.22
CA VAL A 73 -18.25 -0.17 -1.32
C VAL A 73 -19.28 0.14 -0.23
N VAL A 74 -20.23 -0.77 -0.05
CA VAL A 74 -21.27 -0.65 0.97
C VAL A 74 -20.76 -1.22 2.30
N GLY A 75 -21.11 -0.56 3.41
CA GLY A 75 -20.82 -1.06 4.75
C GLY A 75 -19.39 -0.80 5.22
N GLY A 76 -18.57 -0.09 4.44
CA GLY A 76 -17.22 0.30 4.81
C GLY A 76 -17.12 1.19 6.06
N GLY A 77 -15.87 1.46 6.46
CA GLY A 77 -15.55 2.39 7.52
C GLY A 77 -15.83 3.84 7.13
N LYS A 78 -15.97 4.72 8.12
CA LYS A 78 -16.19 6.16 7.89
C LYS A 78 -14.93 6.79 7.31
N HIS A 79 -15.05 7.47 6.18
CA HIS A 79 -13.95 8.26 5.62
C HIS A 79 -13.57 9.39 6.57
N ILE A 80 -12.29 9.45 6.94
CA ILE A 80 -11.72 10.50 7.78
C ILE A 80 -10.69 11.29 6.97
N LYS A 81 -10.84 12.62 6.96
CA LYS A 81 -9.86 13.50 6.30
C LYS A 81 -8.59 13.55 7.12
N PRO A 82 -7.41 13.77 6.51
CA PRO A 82 -6.14 13.86 7.25
C PRO A 82 -6.17 14.82 8.44
N ALA A 83 -6.81 16.00 8.34
CA ALA A 83 -6.88 16.92 9.47
C ALA A 83 -7.83 16.46 10.59
N ASP A 84 -8.92 15.78 10.25
CA ASP A 84 -9.85 15.27 11.26
C ASP A 84 -9.28 14.03 11.96
N LEU A 85 -8.36 13.30 11.30
CA LEU A 85 -7.57 12.26 11.94
C LEU A 85 -6.70 12.81 13.07
N HIS A 86 -6.03 13.96 12.86
CA HIS A 86 -5.26 14.60 13.94
C HIS A 86 -6.15 14.97 15.12
N LYS A 87 -7.33 15.55 14.87
CA LYS A 87 -8.31 15.84 15.94
C LYS A 87 -8.74 14.59 16.69
N LEU A 88 -9.00 13.48 15.98
CA LEU A 88 -9.36 12.21 16.59
C LEU A 88 -8.24 11.70 17.52
N VAL A 89 -6.99 11.78 17.07
CA VAL A 89 -5.81 11.38 17.87
C VAL A 89 -5.59 12.33 19.04
N GLU A 90 -5.81 13.64 18.88
CA GLU A 90 -5.75 14.61 19.98
C GLU A 90 -6.85 14.34 21.04
N GLU A 91 -8.05 13.97 20.61
CA GLU A 91 -9.19 13.70 21.50
C GLU A 91 -9.09 12.35 22.23
N ARG A 92 -8.63 11.30 21.53
CA ARG A 92 -8.66 9.91 22.02
C ARG A 92 -7.29 9.36 22.39
N GLY A 93 -6.20 10.04 22.05
CA GLY A 93 -4.83 9.64 22.39
C GLY A 93 -4.47 8.25 21.90
N GLU A 94 -3.89 7.45 22.79
CA GLU A 94 -3.38 6.10 22.50
C GLU A 94 -4.48 5.04 22.26
N ASP A 95 -5.75 5.39 22.46
CA ASP A 95 -6.86 4.49 22.11
C ASP A 95 -7.08 4.38 20.60
N VAL A 96 -6.62 5.37 19.82
CA VAL A 96 -6.70 5.31 18.36
C VAL A 96 -5.70 4.29 17.82
N VAL A 97 -6.22 3.24 17.19
CA VAL A 97 -5.41 2.17 16.61
C VAL A 97 -5.24 2.42 15.11
N PHE A 98 -4.00 2.63 14.68
CA PHE A 98 -3.66 2.61 13.27
C PHE A 98 -3.53 1.17 12.77
N PHE A 99 -4.23 0.82 11.70
CA PHE A 99 -4.21 -0.53 11.12
C PHE A 99 -3.71 -0.48 9.67
N ASP A 100 -2.56 -1.09 9.41
CA ASP A 100 -1.93 -1.07 8.10
C ASP A 100 -2.65 -2.03 7.13
N GLY A 101 -3.42 -1.47 6.20
CA GLY A 101 -4.13 -2.20 5.15
C GLY A 101 -3.25 -2.54 3.95
N ARG A 102 -1.94 -2.67 4.15
CA ARG A 102 -0.95 -3.00 3.12
C ARG A 102 -0.30 -4.35 3.35
N ASN A 103 0.52 -4.81 2.40
CA ASN A 103 1.35 -5.99 2.62
C ASN A 103 2.41 -5.67 3.68
N ALA A 104 2.76 -6.64 4.52
CA ALA A 104 3.67 -6.46 5.65
C ALA A 104 5.04 -5.86 5.25
N TYR A 105 5.53 -6.17 4.04
CA TYR A 105 6.80 -5.61 3.55
C TYR A 105 6.72 -4.09 3.32
N GLU A 106 5.56 -3.56 2.93
CA GLU A 106 5.40 -2.12 2.66
C GLU A 106 5.55 -1.29 3.95
N ALA A 107 5.23 -1.89 5.11
CA ALA A 107 5.37 -1.29 6.43
C ALA A 107 6.82 -1.27 6.95
N GLN A 108 7.74 -2.03 6.33
CA GLN A 108 9.13 -2.09 6.77
C GLN A 108 9.85 -0.75 6.56
N ILE A 109 9.47 0.01 5.52
CA ILE A 109 10.15 1.24 5.14
C ILE A 109 9.39 2.51 5.51
N GLY A 110 8.09 2.40 5.78
CA GLY A 110 7.30 3.51 6.31
C GLY A 110 5.94 3.05 6.81
N LYS A 111 5.44 3.67 7.88
CA LYS A 111 4.16 3.34 8.53
C LYS A 111 3.70 4.49 9.43
N PHE A 112 2.43 4.48 9.82
CA PHE A 112 2.00 5.33 10.94
C PHE A 112 2.63 4.84 12.25
N LYS A 113 2.99 5.78 13.12
CA LYS A 113 3.59 5.46 14.43
C LYS A 113 2.67 4.52 15.21
N ASN A 114 3.25 3.48 15.81
CA ASN A 114 2.56 2.44 16.59
C ASN A 114 1.47 1.66 15.82
N ALA A 115 1.46 1.71 14.47
CA ALA A 115 0.49 0.96 13.69
C ALA A 115 0.59 -0.55 13.92
N VAL A 116 -0.56 -1.19 14.02
CA VAL A 116 -0.72 -2.64 13.90
C VAL A 116 -0.37 -3.02 12.46
N ILE A 117 0.61 -3.92 12.32
CA ILE A 117 1.07 -4.44 11.03
C ILE A 117 0.58 -5.89 10.88
N PRO A 118 -0.44 -6.13 10.05
CA PRO A 118 -0.92 -7.48 9.75
C PRO A 118 0.18 -8.34 9.13
N ASN A 119 0.21 -9.64 9.46
CA ASN A 119 1.19 -10.56 8.90
C ASN A 119 0.71 -11.11 7.54
N VAL A 120 0.51 -10.19 6.59
CA VAL A 120 -0.08 -10.47 5.28
C VAL A 120 0.95 -10.25 4.18
N ARG A 121 1.11 -11.23 3.29
CA ARG A 121 1.99 -11.12 2.12
C ARG A 121 1.24 -10.56 0.91
N THR A 122 -0.04 -10.87 0.81
CA THR A 122 -0.96 -10.39 -0.22
C THR A 122 -2.29 -9.97 0.39
N SER A 123 -3.09 -9.22 -0.37
CA SER A 123 -4.44 -8.81 0.05
C SER A 123 -5.36 -9.99 0.42
N HIS A 124 -5.15 -11.19 -0.15
CA HIS A 124 -5.96 -12.37 0.18
C HIS A 124 -5.75 -12.85 1.61
N ASP A 125 -4.55 -12.63 2.16
CA ASP A 125 -4.19 -13.13 3.48
C ASP A 125 -4.97 -12.39 4.60
N PHE A 126 -5.49 -11.19 4.33
CA PHE A 126 -6.28 -10.42 5.30
C PHE A 126 -7.54 -11.14 5.77
N ILE A 127 -8.18 -11.95 4.92
CA ILE A 127 -9.41 -12.66 5.28
C ILE A 127 -9.15 -13.55 6.50
N LYS A 128 -8.11 -14.37 6.41
CA LYS A 128 -7.67 -15.26 7.49
C LYS A 128 -7.02 -14.48 8.63
N ASP A 129 -6.20 -13.48 8.32
CA ASP A 129 -5.48 -12.74 9.36
C ASP A 129 -6.43 -11.99 10.28
N LEU A 130 -7.51 -11.37 9.76
CA LEU A 130 -8.50 -10.65 10.57
C LEU A 130 -9.31 -11.55 11.53
N GLU A 131 -9.29 -12.86 11.34
CA GLU A 131 -9.92 -13.85 12.23
C GLU A 131 -9.00 -14.26 13.39
N ASP A 132 -7.74 -13.81 13.39
CA ASP A 132 -6.77 -14.10 14.43
C ASP A 132 -7.19 -13.43 15.77
N PRO A 133 -7.25 -14.20 16.89
CA PRO A 133 -7.61 -13.68 18.20
C PRO A 133 -6.73 -12.51 18.70
N LYS A 134 -5.54 -12.31 18.12
CA LYS A 134 -4.69 -11.15 18.43
C LYS A 134 -5.39 -9.80 18.24
N TYR A 135 -6.46 -9.76 17.44
CA TYR A 135 -7.22 -8.54 17.18
C TYR A 135 -8.42 -8.30 18.11
N GLU A 136 -8.76 -9.24 19.01
CA GLU A 136 -9.91 -9.06 19.91
C GLU A 136 -9.78 -7.78 20.76
N ALA A 137 -8.58 -7.48 21.24
CA ALA A 137 -8.31 -6.30 22.08
C ALA A 137 -8.48 -4.94 21.36
N ILE A 138 -8.59 -4.93 20.03
CA ILE A 138 -8.75 -3.70 19.24
C ILE A 138 -10.14 -3.57 18.59
N LYS A 139 -11.01 -4.59 18.68
CA LYS A 139 -12.35 -4.56 18.04
C LYS A 139 -13.28 -3.49 18.62
N ASP A 140 -13.11 -3.15 19.89
CA ASP A 140 -13.87 -2.11 20.59
C ASP A 140 -13.24 -0.72 20.50
N LYS A 141 -12.05 -0.60 19.90
CA LYS A 141 -11.32 0.68 19.79
C LYS A 141 -11.63 1.41 18.48
N PRO A 142 -11.38 2.74 18.42
CA PRO A 142 -11.36 3.48 17.17
C PRO A 142 -10.20 2.99 16.28
N VAL A 143 -10.51 2.24 15.23
CA VAL A 143 -9.50 1.70 14.30
C VAL A 143 -9.46 2.52 13.01
N VAL A 144 -8.32 3.13 12.74
CA VAL A 144 -8.06 3.90 11.51
C VAL A 144 -7.27 3.02 10.54
N SER A 145 -7.97 2.47 9.56
CA SER A 145 -7.36 1.72 8.47
C SER A 145 -6.75 2.65 7.42
N TYR A 146 -5.59 2.29 6.89
CA TYR A 146 -4.93 3.06 5.83
C TYR A 146 -4.21 2.16 4.84
N CYS A 147 -4.02 2.67 3.62
CA CYS A 147 -3.16 2.06 2.61
C CYS A 147 -2.61 3.17 1.70
N THR A 148 -1.80 2.83 0.70
CA THR A 148 -1.16 3.80 -0.20
C THR A 148 -2.14 4.85 -0.75
N GLY A 149 -3.19 4.40 -1.45
CA GLY A 149 -4.13 5.28 -2.15
C GLY A 149 -5.60 5.17 -1.72
N GLY A 150 -5.91 4.43 -0.65
CA GLY A 150 -7.27 4.25 -0.13
C GLY A 150 -8.04 3.04 -0.68
N ILE A 151 -7.77 2.59 -1.92
CA ILE A 151 -8.59 1.54 -2.57
C ILE A 151 -8.66 0.20 -1.80
N ARG A 152 -7.59 -0.21 -1.09
CA ARG A 152 -7.62 -1.42 -0.24
C ARG A 152 -8.51 -1.21 0.98
N CYS A 153 -8.54 0.00 1.54
CA CYS A 153 -9.32 0.33 2.73
C CYS A 153 -10.81 0.31 2.48
N GLU A 154 -11.27 0.60 1.26
CA GLU A 154 -12.70 0.52 0.90
C GLU A 154 -13.24 -0.89 1.18
N ALA A 155 -12.50 -1.92 0.75
CA ALA A 155 -12.82 -3.32 1.00
C ALA A 155 -12.46 -3.75 2.43
N LEU A 156 -11.24 -3.47 2.88
CA LEU A 156 -10.73 -3.91 4.18
C LEU A 156 -11.60 -3.41 5.33
N SER A 157 -12.02 -2.14 5.31
CA SER A 157 -12.83 -1.58 6.38
C SER A 157 -14.21 -2.23 6.48
N ALA A 158 -14.80 -2.65 5.36
CA ALA A 158 -16.03 -3.44 5.35
C ALA A 158 -15.79 -4.84 5.94
N LEU A 159 -14.70 -5.51 5.52
CA LEU A 159 -14.30 -6.83 6.04
C LEU A 159 -14.02 -6.82 7.55
N MET A 160 -13.39 -5.75 8.05
CA MET A 160 -13.17 -5.55 9.49
C MET A 160 -14.50 -5.42 10.24
N LYS A 161 -15.43 -4.60 9.74
CA LYS A 161 -16.75 -4.45 10.36
C LYS A 161 -17.54 -5.76 10.39
N ASN A 162 -17.48 -6.55 9.31
CA ASN A 162 -18.08 -7.89 9.25
C ASN A 162 -17.49 -8.85 10.31
N ARG A 163 -16.27 -8.58 10.80
CA ARG A 163 -15.56 -9.38 11.81
C ARG A 163 -15.62 -8.76 13.22
N GLY A 164 -16.53 -7.81 13.45
CA GLY A 164 -16.86 -7.30 14.77
C GLY A 164 -16.09 -6.06 15.22
N PHE A 165 -15.29 -5.44 14.35
CA PHE A 165 -14.70 -4.13 14.64
C PHE A 165 -15.81 -3.07 14.65
N LYS A 166 -16.02 -2.40 15.80
CA LYS A 166 -17.18 -1.54 16.03
C LYS A 166 -17.02 -0.14 15.42
N GLU A 167 -15.85 0.46 15.58
CA GLU A 167 -15.56 1.81 15.13
C GLU A 167 -14.39 1.82 14.14
N VAL A 168 -14.71 1.72 12.84
CA VAL A 168 -13.70 1.67 11.77
C VAL A 168 -13.73 2.95 10.93
N TYR A 169 -12.58 3.58 10.82
CA TYR A 169 -12.29 4.69 9.92
C TYR A 169 -11.39 4.25 8.77
N GLN A 170 -11.44 5.00 7.68
CA GLN A 170 -10.48 4.89 6.59
C GLN A 170 -10.00 6.27 6.15
N ILE A 171 -8.69 6.44 5.99
CA ILE A 171 -8.11 7.74 5.59
C ILE A 171 -8.51 8.06 4.15
N ASP A 172 -9.23 9.16 3.95
CA ASP A 172 -9.60 9.64 2.60
C ASP A 172 -8.33 9.93 1.80
N GLY A 173 -8.19 9.19 0.70
CA GLY A 173 -7.05 9.27 -0.20
C GLY A 173 -5.80 8.53 0.26
N GLY A 174 -5.85 7.85 1.40
CA GLY A 174 -4.76 7.03 1.93
C GLY A 174 -3.53 7.81 2.36
N ILE A 175 -2.39 7.11 2.44
CA ILE A 175 -1.11 7.68 2.86
C ILE A 175 -0.69 8.83 1.93
N VAL A 176 -0.96 8.74 0.62
CA VAL A 176 -0.59 9.79 -0.35
C VAL A 176 -1.19 11.15 0.04
N LYS A 177 -2.51 11.26 0.19
CA LYS A 177 -3.15 12.54 0.58
C LYS A 177 -2.75 12.99 1.99
N TYR A 178 -2.46 12.05 2.89
CA TYR A 178 -1.98 12.37 4.22
C TYR A 178 -0.57 13.01 4.16
N GLY A 179 0.35 12.37 3.46
CA GLY A 179 1.74 12.82 3.32
C GLY A 179 1.88 14.10 2.50
N GLU A 180 1.04 14.33 1.48
CA GLU A 180 0.97 15.62 0.77
C GLU A 180 0.65 16.78 1.72
N LYS A 181 -0.12 16.53 2.78
CA LYS A 181 -0.57 17.56 3.72
C LYS A 181 0.37 17.75 4.91
N PHE A 182 0.89 16.68 5.47
CA PHE A 182 1.65 16.70 6.73
C PHE A 182 3.10 16.24 6.59
N ALA A 183 3.46 15.61 5.47
CA ALA A 183 4.78 15.03 5.23
C ALA A 183 5.32 14.30 6.47
N ASP A 184 6.50 14.72 6.95
CA ASP A 184 7.21 14.15 8.10
C ASP A 184 6.95 14.90 9.43
N ASP A 185 6.13 15.97 9.39
CA ASP A 185 5.68 16.68 10.59
C ASP A 185 4.41 16.04 11.18
N GLY A 186 3.89 14.98 10.54
CA GLY A 186 2.70 14.23 10.95
C GLY A 186 2.99 12.97 11.78
N LEU A 187 2.05 12.04 11.71
CA LEU A 187 2.02 10.74 12.37
C LEU A 187 2.64 9.63 11.52
N TRP A 188 2.92 9.92 10.25
CA TRP A 188 3.60 9.01 9.33
C TRP A 188 5.11 9.05 9.54
N GLU A 189 5.76 7.89 9.53
CA GLU A 189 7.21 7.78 9.60
C GLU A 189 7.75 7.01 8.41
N GLY A 190 8.75 7.58 7.73
CA GLY A 190 9.55 6.90 6.71
C GLY A 190 9.04 6.99 5.28
N SER A 191 9.47 6.04 4.46
CA SER A 191 9.24 6.03 3.01
C SER A 191 7.94 5.30 2.65
N LEU A 192 7.19 5.82 1.68
CA LEU A 192 6.03 5.16 1.13
C LEU A 192 6.45 4.19 0.03
N TYR A 193 6.15 2.90 0.19
CA TYR A 193 6.29 1.92 -0.90
C TYR A 193 5.31 2.22 -2.04
N ILE A 194 5.81 2.17 -3.28
CA ILE A 194 5.04 2.41 -4.51
C ILE A 194 5.28 1.30 -5.54
N PHE A 195 4.27 1.04 -6.37
CA PHE A 195 4.23 -0.12 -7.26
C PHE A 195 4.70 0.22 -8.69
N ASP A 196 5.84 0.88 -8.78
CA ASP A 196 6.55 1.22 -10.02
C ASP A 196 8.07 1.04 -9.82
N LYS A 197 8.89 1.34 -10.83
CA LYS A 197 10.34 1.09 -10.75
C LYS A 197 11.06 1.81 -9.61
N ARG A 198 10.51 2.91 -9.08
CA ARG A 198 11.12 3.66 -7.98
C ARG A 198 11.04 2.90 -6.67
N MET A 199 10.08 1.99 -6.52
CA MET A 199 9.79 1.12 -5.37
C MET A 199 9.45 1.85 -4.05
N ASN A 200 9.95 3.05 -3.83
CA ASN A 200 9.60 3.89 -2.70
C ASN A 200 9.69 5.39 -3.07
N MET A 201 9.04 6.22 -2.27
CA MET A 201 9.16 7.68 -2.30
C MET A 201 9.10 8.25 -0.89
N THR A 202 9.55 9.49 -0.71
CA THR A 202 9.39 10.26 0.53
C THR A 202 8.53 11.50 0.28
N PHE A 203 7.90 12.02 1.32
CA PHE A 203 7.09 13.24 1.23
C PHE A 203 7.89 14.52 1.47
N SER A 204 9.04 14.40 2.15
CA SER A 204 10.03 15.47 2.28
C SER A 204 11.45 14.90 2.35
N ASP A 205 12.43 15.79 2.44
CA ASP A 205 13.85 15.50 2.68
C ASP A 205 14.15 15.11 4.14
N LYS A 206 13.21 15.34 5.06
CA LYS A 206 13.34 15.00 6.50
C LYS A 206 12.94 13.56 6.83
N ALA A 207 12.51 12.79 5.84
CA ALA A 207 11.98 11.45 6.06
C ALA A 207 12.99 10.52 6.75
N LYS A 208 12.56 9.92 7.86
CA LYS A 208 13.39 8.99 8.64
C LYS A 208 13.54 7.67 7.90
N THR A 209 14.76 7.17 7.75
CA THR A 209 14.97 5.78 7.32
C THR A 209 14.71 4.81 8.48
N ILE A 210 13.51 4.21 8.51
CA ILE A 210 13.13 3.25 9.56
C ILE A 210 13.40 1.79 9.19
N GLY A 211 13.56 1.51 7.89
CA GLY A 211 13.81 0.16 7.39
C GLY A 211 15.20 -0.35 7.74
N LYS A 212 15.33 -1.67 7.81
CA LYS A 212 16.56 -2.38 8.19
C LYS A 212 16.94 -3.37 7.10
N CYS A 213 18.19 -3.28 6.67
CA CYS A 213 18.78 -4.18 5.70
C CYS A 213 18.68 -5.63 6.21
N SER A 214 18.14 -6.52 5.39
CA SER A 214 17.92 -7.92 5.73
C SER A 214 19.22 -8.69 5.97
N LYS A 215 20.37 -8.17 5.48
CA LYS A 215 21.69 -8.80 5.64
C LYS A 215 22.47 -8.26 6.82
N CYS A 216 22.63 -6.94 6.92
CA CYS A 216 23.50 -6.31 7.93
C CYS A 216 22.77 -5.56 9.04
N GLY A 217 21.44 -5.42 8.96
CA GLY A 217 20.64 -4.63 9.91
C GLY A 217 20.79 -3.11 9.80
N GLY A 218 21.66 -2.60 8.92
CA GLY A 218 21.85 -1.17 8.67
C GLY A 218 20.59 -0.50 8.11
N LYS A 219 20.44 0.82 8.30
CA LYS A 219 19.26 1.57 7.85
C LYS A 219 19.17 1.59 6.33
N THR A 220 17.99 1.29 5.79
CA THR A 220 17.71 1.43 4.35
C THR A 220 16.20 1.44 4.08
N SER A 221 15.80 2.10 3.01
CA SER A 221 14.45 1.99 2.42
C SER A 221 14.48 1.29 1.06
N ASN A 222 15.64 0.75 0.64
CA ASN A 222 15.85 0.22 -0.69
C ASN A 222 15.38 -1.22 -0.80
N PHE A 223 14.37 -1.45 -1.62
CA PHE A 223 13.94 -2.79 -1.98
C PHE A 223 14.63 -3.24 -3.25
N GLU A 224 14.96 -4.52 -3.31
CA GLU A 224 15.55 -5.17 -4.49
C GLU A 224 14.85 -6.49 -4.75
N ASN A 225 14.76 -6.90 -6.01
CA ASN A 225 14.36 -8.27 -6.33
C ASN A 225 15.59 -9.17 -6.26
N CYS A 226 15.44 -10.34 -5.65
CA CYS A 226 16.50 -11.35 -5.65
C CYS A 226 16.98 -11.63 -7.08
N ALA A 227 18.30 -11.54 -7.31
CA ALA A 227 18.89 -11.79 -8.62
C ALA A 227 18.65 -13.21 -9.18
N TYR A 228 18.45 -14.20 -8.30
CA TYR A 228 17.94 -15.51 -8.70
C TYR A 228 16.47 -15.38 -9.13
N LYS A 229 16.26 -15.14 -10.43
CA LYS A 229 14.95 -14.89 -11.06
C LYS A 229 13.86 -15.90 -10.68
N PRO A 230 14.11 -17.22 -10.56
CA PRO A 230 13.09 -18.14 -10.08
C PRO A 230 12.62 -17.90 -8.64
N CYS A 231 13.46 -17.28 -7.78
CA CYS A 231 13.05 -16.88 -6.44
C CYS A 231 12.22 -15.59 -6.45
N ASN A 232 12.70 -14.55 -7.14
CA ASN A 232 12.02 -13.26 -7.31
C ASN A 232 11.46 -12.64 -6.00
N ASN A 233 12.05 -12.96 -4.86
CA ASN A 233 11.64 -12.36 -3.59
C ASN A 233 12.10 -10.90 -3.54
N LEU A 234 11.20 -10.02 -3.11
CA LEU A 234 11.52 -8.64 -2.77
C LEU A 234 12.22 -8.60 -1.41
N VAL A 235 13.39 -7.99 -1.33
CA VAL A 235 14.24 -7.92 -0.13
C VAL A 235 14.64 -6.47 0.16
N LEU A 236 14.56 -6.08 1.42
CA LEU A 236 15.03 -4.77 1.88
C LEU A 236 16.55 -4.84 2.09
N MET A 237 17.34 -4.16 1.27
CA MET A 237 18.80 -4.30 1.23
C MET A 237 19.52 -2.98 0.95
N CYS A 238 20.50 -2.65 1.78
CA CYS A 238 21.31 -1.45 1.56
C CYS A 238 22.28 -1.64 0.39
N GLU A 239 22.69 -0.53 -0.24
CA GLU A 239 23.58 -0.51 -1.41
C GLU A 239 24.90 -1.28 -1.17
N ALA A 240 25.51 -1.11 0.01
CA ALA A 240 26.76 -1.79 0.36
C ALA A 240 26.61 -3.32 0.46
N CYS A 241 25.43 -3.83 0.80
CA CYS A 241 25.15 -5.27 0.78
C CYS A 241 24.80 -5.74 -0.63
N HIS A 242 23.96 -4.99 -1.34
CA HIS A 242 23.58 -5.30 -2.72
C HIS A 242 24.79 -5.39 -3.65
N ALA A 243 25.77 -4.49 -3.52
CA ALA A 243 27.01 -4.51 -4.31
C ALA A 243 27.88 -5.76 -4.10
N LYS A 244 27.70 -6.49 -2.98
CA LYS A 244 28.45 -7.71 -2.67
C LYS A 244 27.69 -8.97 -3.06
N ASP A 245 26.38 -8.97 -2.83
CA ASP A 245 25.49 -10.10 -3.08
C ASP A 245 24.06 -9.55 -3.20
N ASP A 246 23.51 -9.63 -4.41
CA ASP A 246 22.19 -9.15 -4.80
C ASP A 246 21.08 -10.22 -4.64
N THR A 247 21.38 -11.33 -3.96
CA THR A 247 20.42 -12.37 -3.64
C THR A 247 19.75 -12.18 -2.27
N CYS A 248 18.54 -12.71 -2.11
CA CYS A 248 17.79 -12.54 -0.87
C CYS A 248 18.29 -13.41 0.30
N LYS A 249 18.96 -14.53 0.01
CA LYS A 249 19.47 -15.51 0.99
C LYS A 249 20.68 -16.25 0.42
N PRO A 250 21.57 -16.80 1.27
CA PRO A 250 22.73 -17.57 0.81
C PRO A 250 22.39 -18.71 -0.16
N GLU A 251 21.29 -19.43 0.05
CA GLU A 251 20.92 -20.55 -0.84
C GLU A 251 20.55 -20.07 -2.26
N CYS A 252 20.12 -18.81 -2.40
CA CYS A 252 19.83 -18.23 -3.72
C CYS A 252 21.12 -17.88 -4.48
N LEU A 253 22.21 -17.58 -3.78
CA LEU A 253 23.51 -17.33 -4.39
C LEU A 253 24.05 -18.59 -5.05
N GLU A 254 24.00 -19.72 -4.33
CA GLU A 254 24.40 -21.03 -4.87
C GLU A 254 23.55 -21.41 -6.09
N LYS A 255 22.23 -21.24 -6.00
CA LYS A 255 21.31 -21.53 -7.11
C LYS A 255 21.49 -20.58 -8.29
N LEU A 256 21.90 -19.34 -8.07
CA LEU A 256 22.15 -18.36 -9.12
C LEU A 256 23.37 -18.75 -9.96
N ALA A 257 24.45 -19.25 -9.35
CA ALA A 257 25.63 -19.75 -10.08
C ALA A 257 25.22 -20.84 -11.09
N VAL A 258 24.53 -21.87 -10.60
CA VAL A 258 23.99 -22.95 -11.44
C VAL A 258 23.04 -22.41 -12.52
N TYR A 259 22.13 -21.51 -12.17
CA TYR A 259 21.13 -20.95 -13.10
C TYR A 259 21.74 -20.11 -14.22
N THR A 260 22.86 -19.43 -13.94
CA THR A 260 23.55 -18.57 -14.91
C THR A 260 24.64 -19.30 -15.69
N GLY A 261 24.84 -20.60 -15.43
CA GLY A 261 25.89 -21.40 -16.05
C GLY A 261 27.30 -20.95 -15.65
N LYS A 262 27.45 -20.36 -14.46
CA LYS A 262 28.72 -19.94 -13.87
C LYS A 262 29.16 -20.87 -12.76
#